data_AF-A0A6I5RGB9-F1
#
_entry.id   AF-A0A6I5RGB9-F1
#
_cell.length_a   1.000
_cell.length_b   1.000
_cell.length_c   1.000
_cell.angle_alpha   90.00
_cell.angle_beta   90.00
_cell.angle_gamma   90.00
#
_symmetry.space_group_name_H-M   'P 1'
#
loop_
_entity.id
_entity.type
_entity.pdbx_description
1 polymer ?
#
loop_
_entity_poly.entity_id
_entity_poly.type
_entity_poly.pdbx_seq_one_letter_code
_entity_poly.pdbx_strand_id
1 'polypeptide(L)'
;MTTAHILTNASTLNSGVAPMLEPLPQQRPLLLIGHGSRDAQGRQNLLDFAAAYQSLDHSRPVIPCFLELTEPTIQAGVERCVAEGYTEISALPVLLFAARHNKFDVTNELDRARQRYPHVSFHYGRHFGITPEIIDLWRDRLTLLDQPDYNPHRIERQHTVLLFVGRGASDPDANGDVCKLARVLWEGSGYDTVETCFIGISHPRLEEGFRRARFYHPKRIIVLPYFLFTGVLMKKIQGIAAQQQQQFPETEVVCLPEMGLHPQLMAVMRRREIEIQTGTVAMNCEMCKFRLAAVADAATTHDHTHGHAHSHAPHNGHGHGHHHDHSHNHSMVDPYAEPVQYHDRIWQVP
;
A
#
# COMPACT_ATOMS: atom_id res chain seq x y z
N MET A 1 -11.64 -24.32 12.44
CA MET A 1 -11.25 -23.36 11.39
C MET A 1 -10.60 -22.17 12.09
N THR A 2 -9.43 -21.71 11.68
CA THR A 2 -8.80 -20.52 12.29
C THR A 2 -9.55 -19.26 11.85
N THR A 3 -9.65 -18.26 12.72
CA THR A 3 -10.26 -16.93 12.44
C THR A 3 -9.71 -16.30 11.15
N ALA A 4 -8.46 -16.58 10.80
CA ALA A 4 -7.82 -16.16 9.56
C ALA A 4 -8.54 -16.68 8.30
N HIS A 5 -8.95 -17.96 8.26
CA HIS A 5 -9.55 -18.57 7.07
C HIS A 5 -10.93 -18.02 6.71
N ILE A 6 -11.68 -17.47 7.67
CA ILE A 6 -13.03 -16.94 7.42
C ILE A 6 -12.98 -15.45 7.01
N LEU A 7 -11.99 -14.70 7.52
CA LEU A 7 -11.81 -13.27 7.25
C LEU A 7 -11.04 -12.95 5.96
N THR A 8 -10.28 -13.90 5.41
CA THR A 8 -9.59 -13.78 4.11
C THR A 8 -10.30 -14.54 3.00
N ASN A 9 -11.40 -15.21 3.31
CA ASN A 9 -12.00 -16.14 2.37
C ASN A 9 -12.62 -15.36 1.20
N ALA A 10 -12.13 -15.67 0.00
CA ALA A 10 -12.72 -15.24 -1.27
C ALA A 10 -14.20 -15.64 -1.44
N SER A 11 -14.78 -16.39 -0.48
CA SER A 11 -16.20 -16.69 -0.45
C SER A 11 -17.10 -15.46 -0.29
N THR A 12 -16.58 -14.28 0.07
CA THR A 12 -17.34 -13.01 0.03
C THR A 12 -17.50 -12.42 -1.37
N LEU A 13 -16.69 -12.84 -2.36
CA LEU A 13 -17.02 -12.63 -3.78
C LEU A 13 -18.10 -13.61 -4.27
N ASN A 14 -18.42 -14.64 -3.46
CA ASN A 14 -19.36 -15.71 -3.77
C ASN A 14 -20.74 -15.49 -3.10
N SER A 15 -21.05 -14.28 -2.63
CA SER A 15 -22.40 -13.88 -2.21
C SER A 15 -23.41 -13.82 -3.38
N GLY A 16 -23.05 -14.32 -4.56
CA GLY A 16 -23.95 -14.48 -5.71
C GLY A 16 -24.27 -13.20 -6.46
N VAL A 17 -23.82 -12.04 -5.97
CA VAL A 17 -23.99 -10.75 -6.64
C VAL A 17 -22.62 -10.07 -6.68
N ALA A 18 -21.93 -10.18 -7.82
CA ALA A 18 -20.74 -9.38 -8.08
C ALA A 18 -21.12 -7.90 -7.88
N PRO A 19 -20.30 -7.09 -7.17
CA PRO A 19 -20.60 -5.66 -7.03
C PRO A 19 -20.74 -5.07 -8.44
N MET A 20 -21.89 -4.49 -8.74
CA MET A 20 -22.11 -3.81 -10.02
C MET A 20 -21.18 -2.60 -10.05
N LEU A 21 -20.02 -2.77 -10.69
CA LEU A 21 -19.04 -1.71 -10.82
C LEU A 21 -19.59 -0.65 -11.77
N GLU A 22 -19.31 0.61 -11.45
CA GLU A 22 -19.58 1.70 -12.37
C GLU A 22 -18.85 1.46 -13.71
N PRO A 23 -19.52 1.65 -14.87
CA PRO A 23 -18.90 1.47 -16.17
C PRO A 23 -17.69 2.37 -16.38
N LEU A 24 -16.68 1.88 -17.08
CA LEU A 24 -15.53 2.69 -17.44
C LEU A 24 -15.85 3.70 -18.53
N PRO A 25 -15.44 4.97 -18.38
CA PRO A 25 -15.54 5.98 -19.44
C PRO A 25 -14.79 5.63 -20.73
N GLN A 26 -13.70 4.86 -20.61
CA GLN A 26 -12.77 4.53 -21.70
C GLN A 26 -12.25 3.10 -21.57
N GLN A 27 -11.93 2.47 -22.70
CA GLN A 27 -11.34 1.13 -22.77
C GLN A 27 -9.81 1.16 -22.72
N ARG A 28 -9.26 1.98 -21.82
CA ARG A 28 -7.81 2.17 -21.69
C ARG A 28 -7.17 1.03 -20.88
N PRO A 29 -6.05 0.44 -21.32
CA PRO A 29 -5.34 -0.60 -20.56
C PRO A 29 -4.90 -0.05 -19.19
N LEU A 30 -4.94 -0.91 -18.17
CA LEU A 30 -4.50 -0.57 -16.81
C LEU A 30 -3.24 -1.33 -16.44
N LEU A 31 -2.16 -0.60 -16.21
CA LEU A 31 -1.04 -1.08 -15.41
C LEU A 31 -1.44 -1.02 -13.93
N LEU A 32 -1.60 -2.20 -13.33
CA LEU A 32 -1.86 -2.35 -11.91
C LEU A 32 -0.52 -2.55 -11.21
N ILE A 33 -0.05 -1.52 -10.52
CA ILE A 33 1.34 -1.43 -10.06
C ILE A 33 1.41 -1.76 -8.57
N GLY A 34 1.90 -2.95 -8.23
CA GLY A 34 2.26 -3.28 -6.86
C GLY A 34 3.66 -2.79 -6.50
N HIS A 35 3.96 -2.69 -5.21
CA HIS A 35 5.32 -2.39 -4.75
C HIS A 35 6.31 -3.50 -5.13
N GLY A 36 5.92 -4.75 -4.92
CA GLY A 36 6.82 -5.90 -4.99
C GLY A 36 6.92 -6.63 -3.66
N SER A 37 7.22 -7.92 -3.71
CA SER A 37 7.42 -8.75 -2.53
C SER A 37 8.46 -9.82 -2.83
N ARG A 38 9.37 -10.05 -1.89
CA ARG A 38 10.27 -11.22 -1.90
C ARG A 38 9.56 -12.52 -1.52
N ASP A 39 8.42 -12.40 -0.84
CA ASP A 39 7.55 -13.53 -0.56
C ASP A 39 6.71 -13.86 -1.79
N ALA A 40 6.86 -15.08 -2.31
CA ALA A 40 6.14 -15.57 -3.47
C ALA A 40 4.62 -15.51 -3.28
N GLN A 41 4.13 -15.73 -2.06
CA GLN A 41 2.69 -15.61 -1.78
C GLN A 41 2.22 -14.15 -1.89
N GLY A 42 3.02 -13.19 -1.41
CA GLY A 42 2.70 -11.77 -1.54
C GLY A 42 2.67 -11.32 -3.00
N ARG A 43 3.58 -11.84 -3.84
CA ARG A 43 3.55 -11.64 -5.30
C ARG A 43 2.27 -12.23 -5.90
N GLN A 44 1.97 -13.50 -5.59
CA GLN A 44 0.80 -14.20 -6.13
C GLN A 44 -0.51 -13.48 -5.77
N ASN A 45 -0.64 -12.99 -4.53
CA ASN A 45 -1.84 -12.28 -4.11
C ASN A 45 -2.15 -11.01 -4.95
N LEU A 46 -1.13 -10.26 -5.40
CA LEU A 46 -1.36 -9.13 -6.31
C LEU A 46 -1.83 -9.61 -7.69
N LEU A 47 -1.23 -10.70 -8.20
CA LEU A 47 -1.64 -11.29 -9.48
C LEU A 47 -3.09 -11.78 -9.41
N ASP A 48 -3.46 -12.45 -8.32
CA ASP A 48 -4.83 -12.90 -8.07
C ASP A 48 -5.79 -11.72 -7.92
N PHE A 49 -5.36 -10.63 -7.27
CA PHE A 49 -6.13 -9.39 -7.17
C PHE A 49 -6.37 -8.75 -8.54
N ALA A 50 -5.34 -8.70 -9.40
CA ALA A 50 -5.48 -8.21 -10.76
C ALA A 50 -6.40 -9.09 -11.61
N ALA A 51 -6.27 -10.42 -11.48
CA ALA A 51 -7.13 -11.37 -12.19
C ALA A 51 -8.60 -11.27 -11.73
N ALA A 52 -8.84 -11.16 -10.42
CA ALA A 52 -10.16 -10.94 -9.87
C ALA A 52 -10.76 -9.63 -10.41
N TYR A 53 -9.98 -8.55 -10.42
CA TYR A 53 -10.44 -7.26 -10.96
C TYR A 53 -10.74 -7.32 -12.47
N GLN A 54 -9.89 -7.98 -13.26
CA GLN A 54 -10.13 -8.24 -14.69
C GLN A 54 -11.42 -9.02 -14.94
N SER A 55 -11.77 -9.97 -14.07
CA SER A 55 -12.97 -10.81 -14.23
C SER A 55 -14.28 -10.05 -14.01
N LEU A 56 -14.22 -8.89 -13.34
CA LEU A 56 -15.39 -8.04 -13.11
C LEU A 56 -15.73 -7.18 -14.34
N ASP A 57 -14.77 -6.97 -15.26
CA ASP A 57 -14.94 -6.16 -16.45
C ASP A 57 -13.89 -6.48 -17.52
N HIS A 58 -14.34 -6.99 -18.66
CA HIS A 58 -13.51 -7.40 -19.79
C HIS A 58 -13.33 -6.31 -20.87
N SER A 59 -13.79 -5.09 -20.63
CA SER A 59 -13.73 -4.00 -21.62
C SER A 59 -12.31 -3.55 -21.97
N ARG A 60 -11.30 -3.93 -21.18
CA ARG A 60 -9.88 -3.62 -21.40
C ARG A 60 -8.98 -4.64 -20.69
N PRO A 61 -7.67 -4.71 -21.01
CA PRO A 61 -6.70 -5.52 -20.26
C PRO A 61 -6.18 -4.88 -18.96
N VAL A 62 -6.18 -5.64 -17.86
CA VAL A 62 -5.53 -5.33 -16.58
C VAL A 62 -4.19 -6.06 -16.53
N ILE A 63 -3.11 -5.30 -16.41
CA ILE A 63 -1.75 -5.79 -16.53
C ILE A 63 -1.05 -5.57 -15.19
N PRO A 64 -0.92 -6.61 -14.34
CA PRO A 64 -0.21 -6.49 -13.09
C PRO A 64 1.29 -6.34 -13.35
N CYS A 65 1.92 -5.43 -12.64
CA CYS A 65 3.36 -5.23 -12.63
C CYS A 65 3.84 -4.74 -11.26
N PHE A 66 5.15 -4.77 -11.06
CA PHE A 66 5.78 -4.46 -9.79
C PHE A 66 6.86 -3.40 -9.98
N LEU A 67 6.93 -2.49 -9.00
CA LEU A 67 7.97 -1.47 -8.94
C LEU A 67 9.36 -2.09 -8.73
N GLU A 68 9.46 -3.05 -7.80
CA GLU A 68 10.74 -3.66 -7.44
C GLU A 68 10.55 -5.11 -6.93
N LEU A 69 11.66 -5.76 -6.55
CA LEU A 69 11.75 -7.06 -5.86
C LEU A 69 11.27 -8.30 -6.64
N THR A 70 10.39 -8.16 -7.63
CA THR A 70 9.80 -9.26 -8.38
C THR A 70 9.32 -8.82 -9.76
N GLU A 71 9.14 -9.79 -10.65
CA GLU A 71 8.62 -9.62 -12.00
C GLU A 71 7.10 -9.93 -12.09
N PRO A 72 6.38 -9.35 -13.07
CA PRO A 72 6.89 -8.48 -14.15
C PRO A 72 7.11 -7.01 -13.72
N THR A 73 8.16 -6.37 -14.24
CA THR A 73 8.45 -4.93 -14.04
C THR A 73 7.41 -4.01 -14.67
N ILE A 74 7.36 -2.75 -14.22
CA ILE A 74 6.55 -1.68 -14.86
C ILE A 74 6.90 -1.58 -16.35
N GLN A 75 8.20 -1.58 -16.69
CA GLN A 75 8.67 -1.53 -18.06
C GLN A 75 8.15 -2.70 -18.91
N ALA A 76 8.19 -3.93 -18.40
CA ALA A 76 7.64 -5.09 -19.10
C ALA A 76 6.11 -4.98 -19.32
N GLY A 77 5.39 -4.41 -18.35
CA GLY A 77 3.97 -4.10 -18.49
C GLY A 77 3.70 -3.08 -19.61
N VAL A 78 4.49 -2.01 -19.69
CA VAL A 78 4.41 -1.01 -20.76
C VAL A 78 4.71 -1.64 -22.12
N GLU A 79 5.79 -2.42 -22.22
CA GLU A 79 6.18 -3.10 -23.46
C GLU A 79 5.07 -4.00 -24.00
N ARG A 80 4.36 -4.70 -23.11
CA ARG A 80 3.18 -5.48 -23.48
C ARG A 80 2.07 -4.60 -24.06
N CYS A 81 1.72 -3.49 -23.39
CA CYS A 81 0.71 -2.56 -23.92
C CYS A 81 1.09 -2.05 -25.32
N VAL A 82 2.35 -1.66 -25.52
CA VAL A 82 2.83 -1.14 -26.80
C VAL A 82 2.79 -2.21 -27.88
N ALA A 83 3.20 -3.44 -27.57
CA ALA A 83 3.13 -4.56 -28.50
C ALA A 83 1.68 -4.91 -28.92
N GLU A 84 0.71 -4.66 -28.03
CA GLU A 84 -0.73 -4.80 -28.30
C GLU A 84 -1.32 -3.57 -29.02
N GLY A 85 -0.52 -2.54 -29.32
CA GLY A 85 -0.92 -1.37 -30.11
C GLY A 85 -1.50 -0.19 -29.32
N TYR A 86 -1.44 -0.23 -27.98
CA TYR A 86 -1.95 0.85 -27.15
C TYR A 86 -1.01 2.07 -27.12
N THR A 87 -1.60 3.25 -27.29
CA THR A 87 -0.90 4.56 -27.21
C THR A 87 -1.29 5.37 -25.97
N GLU A 88 -2.28 4.93 -25.20
CA GLU A 88 -2.66 5.53 -23.93
C GLU A 88 -2.76 4.45 -22.85
N ILE A 89 -2.19 4.71 -21.68
CA ILE A 89 -2.10 3.72 -20.60
C ILE A 89 -2.46 4.37 -19.26
N SER A 90 -3.40 3.76 -18.53
CA SER A 90 -3.68 4.11 -17.14
C SER A 90 -2.68 3.37 -16.23
N ALA A 91 -2.03 4.09 -15.33
CA ALA A 91 -1.10 3.52 -14.35
C ALA A 91 -1.65 3.74 -12.94
N LEU A 92 -2.07 2.66 -12.27
CA LEU A 92 -2.68 2.70 -10.94
C LEU A 92 -1.79 1.99 -9.91
N PRO A 93 -1.18 2.75 -8.98
CA PRO A 93 -0.46 2.18 -7.85
C PRO A 93 -1.42 1.54 -6.83
N VAL A 94 -1.24 0.24 -6.58
CA VAL A 94 -1.96 -0.53 -5.56
C VAL A 94 -1.22 -0.40 -4.23
N LEU A 95 -1.33 0.80 -3.67
CA LEU A 95 -0.69 1.22 -2.43
C LEU A 95 -1.72 1.85 -1.50
N LEU A 96 -1.58 1.62 -0.19
CA LEU A 96 -2.53 2.14 0.80
C LEU A 96 -2.31 3.61 1.14
N PHE A 97 -1.05 4.04 1.26
CA PHE A 97 -0.68 5.44 1.53
C PHE A 97 0.39 5.91 0.55
N ALA A 98 0.37 7.20 0.21
CA ALA A 98 1.39 7.79 -0.63
C ALA A 98 2.66 8.11 0.18
N ALA A 99 3.65 7.24 0.05
CA ALA A 99 5.02 7.49 0.46
C ALA A 99 5.93 7.66 -0.78
N ARG A 100 7.25 7.63 -0.58
CA ARG A 100 8.27 7.70 -1.65
C ARG A 100 7.91 6.89 -2.90
N HIS A 101 7.52 5.63 -2.73
CA HIS A 101 7.23 4.74 -3.85
C HIS A 101 6.12 5.26 -4.78
N ASN A 102 5.07 5.86 -4.22
CA ASN A 102 3.99 6.45 -5.01
C ASN A 102 4.35 7.85 -5.53
N LYS A 103 5.08 8.62 -4.73
CA LYS A 103 5.33 10.04 -5.01
C LYS A 103 6.54 10.28 -5.93
N PHE A 104 7.41 9.28 -6.08
CA PHE A 104 8.70 9.44 -6.77
C PHE A 104 9.09 8.20 -7.60
N ASP A 105 9.09 7.01 -7.00
CA ASP A 105 9.72 5.86 -7.67
C ASP A 105 8.90 5.34 -8.87
N VAL A 106 7.57 5.20 -8.73
CA VAL A 106 6.70 4.78 -9.86
C VAL A 106 6.69 5.82 -10.98
N THR A 107 6.67 7.11 -10.63
CA THR A 107 6.69 8.19 -11.64
C THR A 107 8.00 8.19 -12.42
N ASN A 108 9.14 7.94 -11.75
CA ASN A 108 10.43 7.82 -12.43
C ASN A 108 10.49 6.64 -13.40
N GLU A 109 9.92 5.48 -13.05
CA GLU A 109 9.83 4.34 -13.96
C GLU A 109 8.95 4.66 -15.18
N LEU A 110 7.84 5.36 -14.99
CA LEU A 110 6.99 5.82 -16.09
C LEU A 110 7.70 6.85 -16.97
N ASP A 111 8.51 7.75 -16.40
CA ASP A 111 9.29 8.72 -17.19
C ASP A 111 10.39 8.05 -18.02
N ARG A 112 11.05 7.01 -17.48
CA ARG A 112 11.96 6.16 -18.27
C ARG A 112 11.24 5.46 -19.41
N ALA A 113 10.05 4.92 -19.15
CA ALA A 113 9.22 4.31 -20.19
C ALA A 113 8.81 5.33 -21.27
N ARG A 114 8.50 6.56 -20.86
CA ARG A 114 8.14 7.69 -21.76
C ARG A 114 9.29 8.11 -22.67
N GLN A 115 10.54 8.06 -22.19
CA GLN A 115 11.72 8.30 -23.04
C GLN A 115 11.87 7.23 -24.13
N ARG A 116 11.54 5.97 -23.83
CA ARG A 116 11.62 4.86 -24.78
C ARG A 116 10.43 4.82 -25.76
N TYR A 117 9.26 5.24 -25.30
CA TYR A 117 8.01 5.24 -26.08
C TYR A 117 7.37 6.64 -26.08
N PRO A 118 7.93 7.61 -26.82
CA PRO A 118 7.48 9.01 -26.77
C PRO A 118 6.07 9.24 -27.36
N HIS A 119 5.52 8.26 -28.07
CA HIS A 119 4.17 8.29 -28.62
C HIS A 119 3.11 7.73 -27.65
N VAL A 120 3.52 7.27 -26.46
CA VAL A 120 2.62 6.71 -25.44
C VAL A 120 2.32 7.74 -24.35
N SER A 121 1.04 7.98 -24.10
CA SER A 121 0.54 8.82 -23.02
C SER A 121 0.24 8.00 -21.77
N PHE A 122 0.85 8.38 -20.65
CA PHE A 122 0.60 7.76 -19.35
C PHE A 122 -0.31 8.63 -18.48
N HIS A 123 -1.38 8.03 -17.97
CA HIS A 123 -2.32 8.66 -17.04
C HIS A 123 -2.15 8.03 -15.66
N TYR A 124 -1.57 8.80 -14.74
CA TYR A 124 -1.19 8.30 -13.43
C TYR A 124 -2.29 8.51 -12.39
N GLY A 125 -2.65 7.45 -11.68
CA GLY A 125 -3.63 7.47 -10.60
C GLY A 125 -3.02 7.74 -9.24
N ARG A 126 -3.89 8.14 -8.31
CA ARG A 126 -3.55 8.20 -6.90
C ARG A 126 -3.66 6.82 -6.25
N HIS A 127 -2.91 6.62 -5.17
CA HIS A 127 -3.02 5.48 -4.26
C HIS A 127 -4.44 5.34 -3.65
N PHE A 128 -4.71 4.24 -2.94
CA PHE A 128 -6.04 3.98 -2.37
C PHE A 128 -6.42 5.04 -1.32
N GLY A 129 -5.50 5.36 -0.41
CA GLY A 129 -5.69 6.35 0.63
C GLY A 129 -6.76 5.93 1.65
N ILE A 130 -7.28 6.90 2.37
CA ILE A 130 -8.38 6.71 3.33
C ILE A 130 -9.70 6.84 2.58
N THR A 131 -10.49 5.77 2.55
CA THR A 131 -11.82 5.76 1.91
C THR A 131 -12.87 5.12 2.81
N PRO A 132 -14.17 5.47 2.65
CA PRO A 132 -15.26 4.82 3.37
C PRO A 132 -15.24 3.30 3.21
N GLU A 133 -14.95 2.78 2.01
CA GLU A 133 -14.95 1.33 1.75
C GLU A 133 -13.92 0.60 2.60
N ILE A 134 -12.73 1.18 2.80
CA ILE A 134 -11.71 0.57 3.64
C ILE A 134 -12.11 0.63 5.11
N ILE A 135 -12.73 1.73 5.54
CA ILE A 135 -13.26 1.86 6.91
C ILE A 135 -14.34 0.81 7.15
N ASP A 136 -15.28 0.66 6.22
CA ASP A 136 -16.38 -0.30 6.31
C ASP A 136 -15.85 -1.73 6.31
N LEU A 137 -14.85 -2.07 5.49
CA LEU A 137 -14.17 -3.37 5.54
C LEU A 137 -13.66 -3.67 6.96
N TRP A 138 -12.95 -2.74 7.61
CA TRP A 138 -12.45 -2.96 8.96
C TRP A 138 -13.57 -3.00 10.01
N ARG A 139 -14.62 -2.20 9.86
CA ARG A 139 -15.80 -2.24 10.74
C ARG A 139 -16.53 -3.56 10.65
N ASP A 140 -16.70 -4.11 9.45
CA ASP A 140 -17.32 -5.42 9.22
C ASP A 140 -16.52 -6.52 9.93
N ARG A 141 -15.18 -6.49 9.80
CA ARG A 141 -14.29 -7.44 10.47
C ARG A 141 -14.36 -7.32 12.00
N LEU A 142 -14.35 -6.10 12.52
CA LEU A 142 -14.46 -5.86 13.97
C LEU A 142 -15.84 -6.28 14.50
N THR A 143 -16.90 -6.08 13.73
CA THR A 143 -18.26 -6.52 14.09
C THR A 143 -18.35 -8.05 14.10
N LEU A 144 -17.67 -8.74 13.19
CA LEU A 144 -17.57 -10.20 13.24
C LEU A 144 -16.91 -10.68 14.55
N LEU A 145 -15.91 -9.94 15.06
CA LEU A 145 -15.24 -10.28 16.32
C LEU A 145 -16.09 -10.07 17.58
N ASP A 146 -17.31 -9.51 17.48
CA ASP A 146 -18.25 -9.48 18.59
C ASP A 146 -19.05 -10.79 18.71
N GLN A 147 -19.08 -11.61 17.66
CA GLN A 147 -19.87 -12.84 17.65
C GLN A 147 -19.27 -13.89 18.60
N PRO A 148 -20.11 -14.72 19.27
CA PRO A 148 -19.64 -15.70 20.25
C PRO A 148 -18.55 -16.65 19.73
N ASP A 149 -18.58 -17.01 18.45
CA ASP A 149 -17.59 -17.88 17.82
C ASP A 149 -16.17 -17.27 17.78
N TYR A 150 -16.07 -15.94 17.80
CA TYR A 150 -14.82 -15.19 17.77
C TYR A 150 -14.53 -14.40 19.05
N ASN A 151 -15.45 -14.45 20.02
CA ASN A 151 -15.34 -13.86 21.35
C ASN A 151 -15.99 -14.79 22.39
N PRO A 152 -15.39 -15.99 22.61
CA PRO A 152 -15.99 -17.01 23.47
C PRO A 152 -16.10 -16.56 24.93
N HIS A 153 -15.22 -15.65 25.35
CA HIS A 153 -15.20 -15.05 26.69
C HIS A 153 -16.16 -13.87 26.85
N ARG A 154 -16.87 -13.47 25.77
CA ARG A 154 -17.81 -12.34 25.73
C ARG A 154 -17.21 -11.05 26.30
N ILE A 155 -15.94 -10.78 25.96
CA ILE A 155 -15.24 -9.57 26.37
C ILE A 155 -15.86 -8.39 25.64
N GLU A 156 -16.42 -7.45 26.40
CA GLU A 156 -17.03 -6.24 25.84
C GLU A 156 -15.99 -5.31 25.22
N ARG A 157 -16.41 -4.51 24.24
CA ARG A 157 -15.53 -3.56 23.54
C ARG A 157 -14.85 -2.56 24.49
N GLN A 158 -15.54 -2.12 25.55
CA GLN A 158 -14.98 -1.23 26.59
C GLN A 158 -13.85 -1.85 27.43
N HIS A 159 -13.54 -3.14 27.25
CA HIS A 159 -12.40 -3.83 27.86
C HIS A 159 -11.41 -4.32 26.81
N THR A 160 -11.53 -3.82 25.58
CA THR A 160 -10.77 -4.25 24.42
C THR A 160 -10.03 -3.06 23.82
N VAL A 161 -8.71 -3.22 23.63
CA VAL A 161 -7.86 -2.24 22.95
C VAL A 161 -7.65 -2.66 21.51
N LEU A 162 -7.81 -1.70 20.58
CA LEU A 162 -7.38 -1.89 19.20
C LEU A 162 -5.91 -1.52 19.07
N LEU A 163 -5.11 -2.40 18.45
CA LEU A 163 -3.72 -2.13 18.11
C LEU A 163 -3.56 -2.06 16.59
N PHE A 164 -3.57 -0.86 16.05
CA PHE A 164 -3.49 -0.59 14.62
C PHE A 164 -2.03 -0.57 14.16
N VAL A 165 -1.69 -1.44 13.20
CA VAL A 165 -0.31 -1.70 12.78
C VAL A 165 -0.10 -1.29 11.34
N GLY A 166 0.64 -0.19 11.12
CA GLY A 166 1.10 0.21 9.79
C GLY A 166 2.43 -0.43 9.39
N ARG A 167 2.77 -0.40 8.10
CA ARG A 167 4.15 -0.68 7.64
C ARG A 167 5.15 0.35 8.19
N GLY A 168 4.72 1.61 8.22
CA GLY A 168 5.58 2.77 8.42
C GLY A 168 6.26 3.18 7.12
N ALA A 169 6.51 4.48 6.98
CA ALA A 169 7.17 5.10 5.84
C ALA A 169 8.16 6.17 6.29
N SER A 170 9.15 6.45 5.44
CA SER A 170 10.04 7.61 5.59
C SER A 170 9.36 8.93 5.19
N ASP A 171 8.04 8.94 5.04
CA ASP A 171 7.22 10.11 4.77
C ASP A 171 6.27 10.30 5.96
N PRO A 172 6.40 11.38 6.75
CA PRO A 172 5.58 11.61 7.92
C PRO A 172 4.09 11.79 7.58
N ASP A 173 3.75 12.25 6.37
CA ASP A 173 2.38 12.40 5.89
C ASP A 173 1.66 11.03 5.82
N ALA A 174 2.34 10.03 5.25
CA ALA A 174 1.83 8.66 5.18
C ALA A 174 1.70 8.01 6.56
N ASN A 175 2.56 8.36 7.53
CA ASN A 175 2.43 7.91 8.91
C ASN A 175 1.27 8.62 9.63
N GLY A 176 1.03 9.90 9.32
CA GLY A 176 -0.13 10.65 9.81
C GLY A 176 -1.45 10.06 9.34
N ASP A 177 -1.52 9.59 8.09
CA ASP A 177 -2.71 8.91 7.56
C ASP A 177 -3.03 7.59 8.31
N VAL A 178 -2.02 6.85 8.76
CA VAL A 178 -2.21 5.68 9.65
C VAL A 178 -2.91 6.11 10.94
N CYS A 179 -2.41 7.17 11.59
CA CYS A 179 -3.00 7.68 12.83
C CYS A 179 -4.42 8.21 12.61
N LYS A 180 -4.65 8.93 11.51
CA LYS A 180 -5.97 9.43 11.13
C LYS A 180 -6.96 8.30 10.92
N LEU A 181 -6.59 7.27 10.16
CA LEU A 181 -7.46 6.12 9.91
C LEU A 181 -7.77 5.36 11.19
N ALA A 182 -6.75 5.09 12.02
CA ALA A 182 -6.93 4.43 13.32
C ALA A 182 -7.90 5.22 14.21
N ARG A 183 -7.75 6.56 14.25
CA ARG A 183 -8.67 7.44 14.98
C ARG A 183 -10.09 7.35 14.45
N VAL A 184 -10.28 7.47 13.14
CA VAL A 184 -11.61 7.39 12.49
C VAL A 184 -12.28 6.03 12.74
N LEU A 185 -11.51 4.95 12.75
CA LEU A 185 -12.03 3.60 13.02
C LEU A 185 -12.48 3.44 14.48
N TRP A 186 -11.79 4.08 15.42
CA TRP A 186 -12.09 4.00 16.84
C TRP A 186 -13.25 4.90 17.29
N GLU A 187 -13.40 6.09 16.71
CA GLU A 187 -14.47 7.02 17.08
C GLU A 187 -15.86 6.38 16.91
N GLY A 188 -16.65 6.36 17.99
CA GLY A 188 -17.98 5.75 18.02
C GLY A 188 -17.99 4.22 17.99
N SER A 189 -16.83 3.55 18.10
CA SER A 189 -16.74 2.09 18.04
C SER A 189 -17.05 1.39 19.37
N GLY A 190 -16.96 2.10 20.50
CA GLY A 190 -17.12 1.54 21.85
C GLY A 190 -15.92 0.73 22.36
N TYR A 191 -14.83 0.65 21.60
CA TYR A 191 -13.56 0.10 22.08
C TYR A 191 -12.91 1.06 23.08
N ASP A 192 -12.22 0.52 24.09
CA ASP A 192 -11.62 1.31 25.19
C ASP A 192 -10.66 2.39 24.65
N THR A 193 -9.71 1.97 23.81
CA THR A 193 -8.83 2.89 23.08
C THR A 193 -8.32 2.26 21.77
N VAL A 194 -7.62 3.06 20.98
CA VAL A 194 -6.80 2.61 19.86
C VAL A 194 -5.36 3.07 20.04
N GLU A 195 -4.43 2.12 19.96
CA GLU A 195 -3.01 2.39 19.88
C GLU A 195 -2.49 2.19 18.46
N THR A 196 -1.54 3.02 18.06
CA THR A 196 -0.92 2.98 16.73
C THR A 196 0.55 2.65 16.84
N CYS A 197 1.00 1.76 15.96
CA CYS A 197 2.40 1.36 15.88
C CYS A 197 2.74 0.90 14.46
N PHE A 198 4.02 0.58 14.26
CA PHE A 198 4.55 0.20 12.96
C PHE A 198 5.46 -1.02 13.04
N ILE A 199 5.49 -1.82 11.97
CA ILE A 199 6.34 -3.03 11.91
C ILE A 199 7.69 -2.80 11.21
N GLY A 200 7.80 -1.77 10.37
CA GLY A 200 8.84 -1.65 9.35
C GLY A 200 9.75 -0.43 9.45
N ILE A 201 9.30 0.77 9.04
CA ILE A 201 10.18 1.96 8.91
C ILE A 201 10.03 2.96 10.07
N SER A 202 8.81 3.16 10.54
CA SER A 202 8.50 4.22 11.51
C SER A 202 8.43 3.71 12.95
N HIS A 203 8.43 4.65 13.89
CA HIS A 203 8.23 4.39 15.32
C HIS A 203 6.90 4.98 15.81
N PRO A 204 6.29 4.44 16.88
CA PRO A 204 6.77 3.32 17.71
C PRO A 204 6.63 1.95 17.05
N ARG A 205 7.53 1.01 17.37
CA ARG A 205 7.51 -0.37 16.85
C ARG A 205 6.38 -1.21 17.47
N LEU A 206 6.03 -2.33 16.84
CA LEU A 206 4.92 -3.20 17.27
C LEU A 206 5.04 -3.65 18.74
N GLU A 207 6.25 -4.02 19.17
CA GLU A 207 6.53 -4.44 20.54
C GLU A 207 6.21 -3.32 21.55
N GLU A 208 6.56 -2.08 21.19
CA GLU A 208 6.24 -0.89 21.96
C GLU A 208 4.74 -0.56 21.90
N GLY A 209 4.08 -0.81 20.77
CA GLY A 209 2.63 -0.73 20.62
C GLY A 209 1.89 -1.65 21.60
N PHE A 210 2.32 -2.91 21.72
CA PHE A 210 1.79 -3.83 22.72
C PHE A 210 2.06 -3.37 24.16
N ARG A 211 3.26 -2.84 24.44
CA ARG A 211 3.58 -2.26 25.75
C ARG A 211 2.64 -1.13 26.11
N ARG A 212 2.37 -0.22 25.17
CA ARG A 212 1.45 0.91 25.35
C ARG A 212 0.01 0.45 25.53
N ALA A 213 -0.46 -0.50 24.71
CA ALA A 213 -1.80 -1.06 24.82
C ALA A 213 -2.09 -1.69 26.19
N ARG A 214 -1.09 -2.27 26.86
CA ARG A 214 -1.25 -2.85 28.20
C ARG A 214 -1.48 -1.84 29.33
N PHE A 215 -1.10 -0.57 29.18
CA PHE A 215 -1.35 0.43 30.24
C PHE A 215 -2.83 0.71 30.48
N TYR A 216 -3.68 0.36 29.53
CA TYR A 216 -5.13 0.43 29.69
C TYR A 216 -5.71 -0.77 30.44
N HIS A 217 -4.87 -1.72 30.88
CA HIS A 217 -5.27 -2.95 31.55
C HIS A 217 -6.38 -3.73 30.82
N PRO A 218 -6.26 -3.95 29.48
CA PRO A 218 -7.33 -4.57 28.72
C PRO A 218 -7.48 -6.06 29.03
N LYS A 219 -8.71 -6.56 28.86
CA LYS A 219 -8.98 -8.00 28.82
C LYS A 219 -8.67 -8.59 27.45
N ARG A 220 -8.72 -7.76 26.39
CA ARG A 220 -8.47 -8.18 25.00
C ARG A 220 -7.71 -7.10 24.22
N ILE A 221 -6.78 -7.54 23.37
CA ILE A 221 -6.10 -6.70 22.37
C ILE A 221 -6.39 -7.28 20.99
N ILE A 222 -7.01 -6.48 20.11
CA ILE A 222 -7.22 -6.85 18.71
C ILE A 222 -6.16 -6.14 17.87
N VAL A 223 -5.29 -6.91 17.21
CA VAL A 223 -4.27 -6.40 16.31
C VAL A 223 -4.86 -6.25 14.91
N LEU A 224 -4.74 -5.06 14.33
CA LEU A 224 -5.25 -4.69 13.00
C LEU A 224 -4.07 -4.40 12.07
N PRO A 225 -3.57 -5.41 11.32
CA PRO A 225 -2.52 -5.18 10.34
C PRO A 225 -3.06 -4.45 9.10
N TYR A 226 -2.67 -3.20 8.91
CA TYR A 226 -3.12 -2.39 7.78
C TYR A 226 -2.29 -2.66 6.52
N PHE A 227 -2.57 -3.80 5.89
CA PHE A 227 -1.88 -4.30 4.70
C PHE A 227 -2.89 -4.86 3.68
N LEU A 228 -2.58 -4.73 2.39
CA LEU A 228 -3.39 -5.31 1.32
C LEU A 228 -3.18 -6.82 1.22
N PHE A 229 -1.93 -7.27 1.27
CA PHE A 229 -1.56 -8.66 1.03
C PHE A 229 -0.63 -9.20 2.11
N THR A 230 -0.58 -10.53 2.24
CA THR A 230 0.40 -11.20 3.09
C THR A 230 1.83 -10.98 2.60
N GLY A 231 2.79 -11.36 3.42
CA GLY A 231 4.21 -11.24 3.12
C GLY A 231 5.07 -11.41 4.37
N VAL A 232 6.37 -11.11 4.24
CA VAL A 232 7.34 -11.19 5.34
C VAL A 232 6.89 -10.38 6.56
N LEU A 233 6.42 -9.15 6.35
CA LEU A 233 6.00 -8.27 7.45
C LEU A 233 4.70 -8.76 8.12
N MET A 234 3.75 -9.29 7.35
CA MET A 234 2.52 -9.85 7.92
C MET A 234 2.83 -11.05 8.81
N LYS A 235 3.68 -11.97 8.34
CA LYS A 235 4.17 -13.12 9.11
C LYS A 235 4.89 -12.68 10.38
N LYS A 236 5.67 -11.61 10.32
CA LYS A 236 6.32 -11.01 11.50
C LYS A 236 5.31 -10.49 12.52
N ILE A 237 4.26 -9.76 12.08
CA ILE A 237 3.20 -9.26 12.97
C ILE A 237 2.50 -10.43 13.67
N GLN A 238 2.12 -11.46 12.92
CA GLN A 238 1.48 -12.66 13.46
C GLN A 238 2.37 -13.38 14.48
N GLY A 239 3.67 -13.52 14.18
CA GLY A 239 4.64 -14.11 15.11
C GLY A 239 4.78 -13.32 16.41
N ILE A 240 4.88 -11.99 16.33
CA ILE A 240 4.94 -11.13 17.52
C ILE A 240 3.64 -11.22 18.31
N ALA A 241 2.47 -11.15 17.67
CA ALA A 241 1.18 -11.26 18.35
C ALA A 241 1.02 -12.61 19.08
N ALA A 242 1.45 -13.71 18.46
CA ALA A 242 1.44 -15.04 19.08
C ALA A 242 2.38 -15.11 20.29
N GLN A 243 3.57 -14.50 20.20
CA GLN A 243 4.49 -14.40 21.33
C GLN A 243 3.87 -13.58 22.48
N GLN A 244 3.19 -12.46 22.18
CA GLN A 244 2.52 -11.66 23.19
C GLN A 244 1.40 -12.43 23.90
N GLN A 245 0.61 -13.23 23.16
CA GLN A 245 -0.40 -14.11 23.77
C GLN A 245 0.23 -15.13 24.73
N GLN A 246 1.38 -15.70 24.39
CA GLN A 246 2.08 -16.67 25.25
C GLN A 246 2.66 -16.01 26.51
N GLN A 247 3.17 -14.78 26.37
CA GLN A 247 3.80 -14.06 27.46
C GLN A 247 2.78 -13.49 28.47
N PHE A 248 1.59 -13.12 28.00
CA PHE A 248 0.52 -12.51 28.80
C PHE A 248 -0.80 -13.30 28.62
N PRO A 249 -0.92 -14.51 29.19
CA PRO A 249 -2.06 -15.40 28.98
C PRO A 249 -3.39 -14.84 29.53
N GLU A 250 -3.35 -13.86 30.43
CA GLU A 250 -4.51 -13.18 31.01
C GLU A 250 -5.18 -12.19 30.05
N THR A 251 -4.47 -11.73 29.02
CA THR A 251 -5.01 -10.83 27.98
C THR A 251 -5.20 -11.62 26.70
N GLU A 252 -6.43 -11.64 26.18
CA GLU A 252 -6.71 -12.28 24.89
C GLU A 252 -6.12 -11.42 23.75
N VAL A 253 -5.28 -12.01 22.90
CA VAL A 253 -4.69 -11.34 21.73
C VAL A 253 -5.25 -11.95 20.47
N VAL A 254 -5.99 -11.16 19.70
CA VAL A 254 -6.55 -11.56 18.41
C VAL A 254 -5.87 -10.79 17.29
N CYS A 255 -5.08 -11.48 16.46
CA CYS A 255 -4.47 -10.87 15.28
C CYS A 255 -5.33 -11.12 14.04
N LEU A 256 -5.86 -10.04 13.46
CA LEU A 256 -6.56 -10.11 12.19
C LEU A 256 -5.59 -10.35 11.03
N PRO A 257 -6.04 -10.97 9.92
CA PRO A 257 -5.24 -11.07 8.70
C PRO A 257 -5.19 -9.74 7.95
N GLU A 258 -4.38 -9.68 6.89
CA GLU A 258 -4.41 -8.60 5.89
C GLU A 258 -5.80 -8.42 5.26
N MET A 259 -6.04 -7.32 4.55
CA MET A 259 -7.33 -7.07 3.89
C MET A 259 -7.65 -8.07 2.77
N GLY A 260 -6.64 -8.47 1.99
CA GLY A 260 -6.77 -9.51 0.97
C GLY A 260 -7.67 -9.12 -0.20
N LEU A 261 -8.38 -10.12 -0.75
CA LEU A 261 -9.33 -9.96 -1.84
C LEU A 261 -10.71 -9.64 -1.26
N HIS A 262 -11.15 -8.39 -1.36
CA HIS A 262 -12.42 -7.95 -0.78
C HIS A 262 -13.21 -7.05 -1.74
N PRO A 263 -14.56 -7.16 -1.82
CA PRO A 263 -15.38 -6.32 -2.70
C PRO A 263 -15.17 -4.81 -2.52
N GLN A 264 -15.03 -4.36 -1.27
CA GLN A 264 -14.71 -2.98 -0.89
C GLN A 264 -13.42 -2.48 -1.59
N LEU A 265 -12.39 -3.32 -1.71
CA LEU A 265 -11.15 -2.94 -2.41
C LEU A 265 -11.33 -2.90 -3.94
N MET A 266 -12.21 -3.75 -4.50
CA MET A 266 -12.57 -3.68 -5.92
C MET A 266 -13.34 -2.39 -6.25
N ALA A 267 -14.18 -1.92 -5.33
CA ALA A 267 -14.86 -0.63 -5.44
C ALA A 267 -13.85 0.54 -5.38
N VAL A 268 -12.87 0.49 -4.48
CA VAL A 268 -11.78 1.48 -4.43
C VAL A 268 -10.97 1.48 -5.72
N MET A 269 -10.59 0.30 -6.23
CA MET A 269 -9.91 0.16 -7.52
C MET A 269 -10.70 0.81 -8.64
N ARG A 270 -12.00 0.51 -8.75
CA ARG A 270 -12.85 1.10 -9.79
C ARG A 270 -12.90 2.62 -9.69
N ARG A 271 -13.11 3.17 -8.49
CA ARG A 271 -13.14 4.62 -8.32
C ARG A 271 -11.82 5.26 -8.74
N ARG A 272 -10.68 4.72 -8.28
CA ARG A 272 -9.35 5.23 -8.64
C ARG A 272 -9.13 5.17 -10.14
N GLU A 273 -9.63 4.14 -10.79
CA GLU A 273 -9.50 4.01 -12.22
C GLU A 273 -10.37 5.01 -13.00
N ILE A 274 -11.62 5.22 -12.58
CA ILE A 274 -12.49 6.24 -13.17
C ILE A 274 -11.89 7.64 -12.98
N GLU A 275 -11.29 7.92 -11.82
CA GLU A 275 -10.56 9.17 -11.57
C GLU A 275 -9.43 9.39 -12.59
N ILE A 276 -8.67 8.34 -12.91
CA ILE A 276 -7.61 8.39 -13.94
C ILE A 276 -8.20 8.69 -15.32
N GLN A 277 -9.26 7.97 -15.70
CA GLN A 277 -9.83 8.09 -17.05
C GLN A 277 -10.53 9.43 -17.27
N THR A 278 -11.09 10.03 -16.22
CA THR A 278 -11.78 11.34 -16.28
C THR A 278 -10.84 12.52 -16.01
N GLY A 279 -9.59 12.28 -15.62
CA GLY A 279 -8.63 13.34 -15.28
C GLY A 279 -8.97 14.07 -13.97
N THR A 280 -9.78 13.48 -13.10
CA THR A 280 -10.23 14.06 -11.82
C THR A 280 -9.34 13.69 -10.63
N VAL A 281 -8.12 13.20 -10.91
CA VAL A 281 -7.15 12.78 -9.88
C VAL A 281 -6.72 13.99 -9.03
N ALA A 282 -7.28 14.10 -7.83
CA ALA A 282 -6.88 15.11 -6.85
C ALA A 282 -5.85 14.53 -5.85
N MET A 283 -4.62 15.03 -5.93
CA MET A 283 -3.54 14.75 -4.97
C MET A 283 -3.52 15.86 -3.90
N ASN A 284 -3.97 15.58 -2.68
CA ASN A 284 -4.03 16.53 -1.55
C ASN A 284 -2.68 16.64 -0.81
N CYS A 285 -1.58 16.76 -1.56
CA CYS A 285 -0.20 16.67 -1.08
C CYS A 285 0.41 18.04 -0.67
N GLU A 286 -0.34 18.91 0.01
CA GLU A 286 0.16 20.26 0.38
C GLU A 286 1.37 20.20 1.33
N MET A 287 1.43 19.20 2.21
CA MET A 287 2.54 18.97 3.14
C MET A 287 3.61 17.99 2.62
N CYS A 288 3.52 17.58 1.35
CA CYS A 288 4.42 16.58 0.80
C CYS A 288 5.83 17.14 0.64
N LYS A 289 6.78 16.66 1.44
CA LYS A 289 8.18 17.10 1.39
C LYS A 289 8.83 16.96 0.00
N PHE A 290 8.45 15.95 -0.79
CA PHE A 290 8.94 15.77 -2.15
C PHE A 290 8.45 16.87 -3.09
N ARG A 291 7.17 17.29 -2.95
CA ARG A 291 6.61 18.41 -3.72
C ARG A 291 7.25 19.72 -3.31
N LEU A 292 7.42 19.95 -2.01
CA LEU A 292 8.06 21.15 -1.48
C LEU A 292 9.50 21.28 -1.97
N ALA A 293 10.26 20.18 -2.00
CA ALA A 293 11.61 20.14 -2.55
C ALA A 293 11.63 20.46 -4.06
N ALA A 294 10.76 19.81 -4.86
CA ALA A 294 10.69 20.07 -6.30
C ALA A 294 10.33 21.53 -6.64
N VAL A 295 9.45 22.16 -5.85
CA VAL A 295 9.11 23.59 -6.01
C VAL A 295 10.27 24.48 -5.60
N ALA A 296 11.01 24.14 -4.54
CA ALA A 296 12.19 24.88 -4.11
C ALA A 296 13.30 24.84 -5.16
N ASP A 297 13.58 23.67 -5.73
CA ASP A 297 14.53 23.50 -6.83
C ASP A 297 14.10 24.33 -8.06
N ALA A 298 12.82 24.28 -8.42
CA ALA A 298 12.26 25.08 -9.52
C ALA A 298 12.36 26.60 -9.28
N ALA A 299 12.25 27.06 -8.03
CA ALA A 299 12.41 28.46 -7.65
C ALA A 299 13.88 28.93 -7.64
N THR A 300 14.84 28.01 -7.46
CA THR A 300 16.26 28.31 -7.67
C THR A 300 16.67 28.34 -9.14
N THR A 301 15.85 27.78 -10.03
CA THR A 301 15.99 27.88 -11.49
C THR A 301 14.99 28.86 -12.08
N HIS A 302 15.08 30.14 -11.72
CA HIS A 302 14.41 31.20 -12.48
C HIS A 302 15.17 31.46 -13.78
N ASP A 303 14.78 30.75 -14.85
CA ASP A 303 14.31 31.31 -16.13
C ASP A 303 14.24 30.21 -17.19
N HIS A 304 13.07 29.62 -17.41
CA HIS A 304 12.74 29.02 -18.70
C HIS A 304 11.28 29.30 -19.05
N THR A 305 11.10 30.42 -19.74
CA THR A 305 10.06 30.59 -20.74
C THR A 305 9.98 29.34 -21.62
N HIS A 306 8.78 28.77 -21.79
CA HIS A 306 8.50 27.78 -22.82
C HIS A 306 8.76 28.39 -24.21
N GLY A 307 9.95 28.15 -24.75
CA GLY A 307 10.38 28.59 -26.07
C GLY A 307 11.23 27.50 -26.73
N HIS A 308 10.75 27.00 -27.86
CA HIS A 308 11.46 26.07 -28.74
C HIS A 308 12.85 26.59 -29.12
N ALA A 309 13.87 25.74 -29.05
CA ALA A 309 14.88 25.57 -30.11
C ALA A 309 15.97 24.55 -29.71
N HIS A 310 16.33 23.72 -30.68
CA HIS A 310 17.40 22.73 -30.63
C HIS A 310 18.79 23.35 -30.47
N SER A 311 19.71 22.63 -29.83
CA SER A 311 21.07 22.48 -30.37
C SER A 311 21.72 21.20 -29.86
N HIS A 312 22.19 20.40 -30.82
CA HIS A 312 23.01 19.21 -30.62
C HIS A 312 24.48 19.61 -30.44
N ALA A 313 25.20 18.89 -29.58
CA ALA A 313 26.61 18.54 -29.80
C ALA A 313 27.00 17.29 -28.98
N PRO A 314 27.96 16.48 -29.45
CA PRO A 314 28.10 15.07 -29.11
C PRO A 314 29.17 14.82 -28.05
N HIS A 315 29.02 13.77 -27.24
CA HIS A 315 30.16 13.20 -26.54
C HIS A 315 30.23 11.67 -26.64
N ASN A 316 31.46 11.27 -26.96
CA ASN A 316 31.97 9.95 -27.30
C ASN A 316 31.73 8.91 -26.20
N GLY A 317 31.56 7.67 -26.65
CA GLY A 317 31.37 6.51 -25.80
C GLY A 317 32.62 6.02 -25.09
N HIS A 318 32.37 5.11 -24.14
CA HIS A 318 33.21 3.97 -23.83
C HIS A 318 32.30 2.84 -23.33
N GLY A 319 32.36 1.68 -23.98
CA GLY A 319 31.80 0.46 -23.44
C GLY A 319 32.83 -0.23 -22.56
N HIS A 320 32.37 -0.86 -21.47
CA HIS A 320 33.00 -2.05 -20.89
C HIS A 320 31.91 -2.92 -20.25
N GLY A 321 32.04 -4.22 -20.50
CA GLY A 321 31.06 -5.23 -20.12
C GLY A 321 31.30 -5.87 -18.76
N HIS A 322 30.21 -6.50 -18.34
CA HIS A 322 30.08 -7.77 -17.60
C HIS A 322 30.58 -7.94 -16.16
N HIS A 323 29.58 -8.34 -15.36
CA HIS A 323 29.58 -9.31 -14.27
C HIS A 323 30.42 -9.03 -13.04
N HIS A 324 29.73 -8.82 -11.90
CA HIS A 324 29.99 -9.62 -10.71
C HIS A 324 28.68 -10.03 -10.03
N ASP A 325 28.46 -11.34 -10.05
CA ASP A 325 27.60 -12.08 -9.15
C ASP A 325 28.27 -12.08 -7.77
N HIS A 326 27.63 -11.47 -6.77
CA HIS A 326 27.98 -11.68 -5.37
C HIS A 326 26.71 -11.75 -4.54
N SER A 327 26.33 -12.99 -4.23
CA SER A 327 25.39 -13.37 -3.18
C SER A 327 25.96 -12.99 -1.80
N HIS A 328 25.78 -11.75 -1.41
CA HIS A 328 25.95 -11.38 0.00
C HIS A 328 24.61 -11.49 0.72
N ASN A 329 24.50 -12.55 1.52
CA ASN A 329 23.52 -12.67 2.59
C ASN A 329 23.85 -11.66 3.71
N HIS A 330 23.73 -10.37 3.41
CA HIS A 330 23.63 -9.35 4.43
C HIS A 330 22.14 -9.22 4.75
N SER A 331 21.77 -9.57 5.98
CA SER A 331 20.58 -8.99 6.59
C SER A 331 20.74 -7.48 6.45
N MET A 332 19.96 -6.83 5.58
CA MET A 332 20.02 -5.38 5.44
C MET A 332 19.81 -4.79 6.83
N VAL A 333 20.82 -4.09 7.34
CA VAL A 333 20.72 -3.39 8.62
C VAL A 333 19.58 -2.40 8.46
N ASP A 334 18.56 -2.50 9.32
CA ASP A 334 17.47 -1.53 9.35
C ASP A 334 18.05 -0.16 9.74
N PRO A 335 18.11 0.81 8.81
CA PRO A 335 18.72 2.10 9.10
C PRO A 335 17.86 2.96 10.04
N TYR A 336 16.69 2.46 10.44
CA TYR A 336 15.75 3.09 11.36
C TYR A 336 15.48 2.21 12.59
N ALA A 337 16.39 1.27 12.90
CA ALA A 337 16.27 0.44 14.09
C ALA A 337 16.16 1.31 15.36
N GLU A 338 16.99 2.35 15.44
CA GLU A 338 17.00 3.30 16.56
C GLU A 338 16.07 4.51 16.30
N PRO A 339 15.20 4.90 17.26
CA PRO A 339 14.28 6.02 17.10
C PRO A 339 14.96 7.35 16.74
N VAL A 340 16.15 7.63 17.29
CA VAL A 340 16.89 8.87 17.03
C VAL A 340 17.25 8.99 15.54
N GLN A 341 17.78 7.91 14.95
CA GLN A 341 18.16 7.89 13.53
C GLN A 341 16.94 8.09 12.61
N TYR A 342 15.77 7.60 13.01
CA TYR A 342 14.51 7.88 12.32
C TYR A 342 14.16 9.38 12.37
N HIS A 343 14.19 9.99 13.55
CA HIS A 343 13.84 11.40 13.73
C HIS A 343 14.77 12.34 12.96
N ASP A 344 16.07 12.03 12.91
CA ASP A 344 17.05 12.84 12.18
C ASP A 344 16.82 12.83 10.65
N ARG A 345 16.21 11.75 10.13
CA ARG A 345 16.08 11.50 8.68
C ARG A 345 14.68 11.72 8.13
N ILE A 346 13.64 11.77 8.96
CA ILE A 346 12.24 11.73 8.51
C ILE A 346 11.84 12.90 7.59
N TRP A 347 12.50 14.05 7.70
CA TRP A 347 12.26 15.22 6.84
C TRP A 347 13.24 15.36 5.67
N GLN A 348 14.27 14.51 5.60
CA GLN A 348 15.22 14.53 4.49
C GLN A 348 14.58 13.95 3.22
N VAL A 349 14.84 14.59 2.08
CA VAL A 349 14.51 14.09 0.74
C VAL A 349 15.77 13.41 0.17
N PRO A 350 15.64 12.28 -0.55
CA PRO A 350 16.77 11.53 -1.09
C PRO A 350 17.62 12.28 -2.10
#